data_AF-A0A9N9XAV7-F1
#
_entry.id   AF-A0A9N9XAV7-F1
#
_cell.length_a   1.000
_cell.length_b   1.000
_cell.length_c   1.000
_cell.angle_alpha   90.00
_cell.angle_beta   90.00
_cell.angle_gamma   90.00
#
_symmetry.space_group_name_H-M   'P 1'
#
loop_
_entity.id
_entity.type
_entity.pdbx_description
1 polymer ?
#
loop_
_entity_poly.entity_id
_entity_poly.type
_entity_poly.pdbx_seq_one_letter_code
_entity_poly.pdbx_strand_id
1 'polypeptide(L)'
;MYRIMVNIGRMNVNDDEVISTGLSTFEKELRERGTPFFGGTKPGMLDYMIWPWCERAEILKVFGNQHLLRRDKYKKLMEWRNQMTEETTVKKSLLHSDYHIKYLQSYRAGMPDYDLILNSN
;
A
#
# COMPACT_ATOMS: atom_id res chain seq x y z
N MET A 1 6.59 4.09 -7.52
CA MET A 1 5.52 4.06 -6.49
C MET A 1 5.26 5.41 -5.82
N TYR A 2 6.26 6.12 -5.27
CA TYR A 2 6.03 7.45 -4.64
C TYR A 2 5.37 8.49 -5.57
N ARG A 3 5.87 8.63 -6.80
CA ARG A 3 5.28 9.51 -7.83
C ARG A 3 3.82 9.15 -8.16
N ILE A 4 3.48 7.86 -8.13
CA ILE A 4 2.12 7.38 -8.39
C ILE A 4 1.21 7.85 -7.28
N MET A 5 1.59 7.65 -6.01
CA MET A 5 0.79 8.01 -4.84
C MET A 5 0.46 9.51 -4.73
N VAL A 6 1.45 10.35 -4.99
CA VAL A 6 1.27 11.81 -4.94
C VAL A 6 0.32 12.28 -6.07
N ASN A 7 0.36 11.63 -7.23
CA ASN A 7 -0.42 11.99 -8.41
C ASN A 7 -1.74 11.22 -8.58
N ILE A 8 -2.19 10.41 -7.60
CA ILE A 8 -3.42 9.60 -7.72
C ILE A 8 -4.64 10.49 -8.05
N GLY A 9 -5.35 10.23 -9.14
CA GLY A 9 -6.44 11.08 -9.64
C GLY A 9 -6.04 12.08 -10.75
N ARG A 10 -4.74 12.16 -11.08
CA ARG A 10 -4.23 12.61 -12.40
C ARG A 10 -3.66 11.43 -13.20
N MET A 11 -4.12 10.22 -12.88
CA MET A 11 -3.57 8.99 -13.43
C MET A 11 -4.00 8.83 -14.89
N ASN A 12 -3.04 8.50 -15.75
CA ASN A 12 -3.30 8.12 -17.14
C ASN A 12 -3.44 6.60 -17.21
N VAL A 13 -4.12 6.09 -18.25
CA VAL A 13 -4.38 4.65 -18.49
C VAL A 13 -3.12 3.77 -18.35
N ASN A 14 -1.94 4.29 -18.70
CA ASN A 14 -0.66 3.59 -18.58
C ASN A 14 -0.26 3.24 -17.13
N ASP A 15 -0.73 4.00 -16.13
CA ASP A 15 -0.35 3.76 -14.73
C ASP A 15 -1.12 2.57 -14.11
N ASP A 16 -2.37 2.35 -14.55
CA ASP A 16 -3.21 1.23 -14.09
C ASP A 16 -2.63 -0.12 -14.53
N GLU A 17 -2.13 -0.18 -15.77
CA GLU A 17 -1.47 -1.37 -16.31
C GLU A 17 -0.19 -1.70 -15.54
N VAL A 18 0.62 -0.69 -15.21
CA VAL A 18 1.85 -0.86 -14.42
C VAL A 18 1.53 -1.40 -13.02
N ILE A 19 0.51 -0.85 -12.35
CA ILE A 19 0.08 -1.31 -11.03
C ILE A 19 -0.46 -2.75 -11.12
N SER A 20 -1.35 -3.02 -12.06
CA SER A 20 -1.95 -4.35 -12.26
C SER A 20 -0.88 -5.41 -12.56
N THR A 21 0.11 -5.07 -13.39
CA THR A 21 1.25 -5.94 -13.72
C THR A 21 2.08 -6.23 -12.48
N GLY A 22 2.49 -5.19 -11.74
CA GLY A 22 3.27 -5.34 -10.52
C GLY A 22 2.56 -6.21 -9.47
N LEU A 23 1.27 -5.95 -9.22
CA LEU A 23 0.46 -6.76 -8.30
C LEU A 23 0.34 -8.21 -8.77
N SER A 24 0.20 -8.44 -10.08
CA SER A 24 0.12 -9.80 -10.64
C SER A 24 1.44 -10.56 -10.47
N THR A 25 2.59 -9.89 -10.62
CA THR A 25 3.91 -10.46 -10.36
C THR A 25 4.05 -10.89 -8.90
N PHE A 26 3.70 -10.01 -7.95
CA PHE A 26 3.83 -10.32 -6.52
C PHE A 26 2.84 -11.40 -6.04
N GLU A 27 1.61 -11.42 -6.58
CA GLU A 27 0.63 -12.49 -6.31
C GLU A 27 1.15 -13.85 -6.78
N LYS A 28 1.70 -13.91 -7.99
CA LYS A 28 2.29 -15.12 -8.55
C LYS A 28 3.45 -15.60 -7.69
N GLU A 29 4.34 -14.69 -7.30
CA GLU A 29 5.52 -15.00 -6.49
C GLU A 29 5.14 -15.57 -5.12
N LEU A 30 4.19 -14.97 -4.40
CA LEU A 30 3.71 -15.52 -3.11
C LEU A 30 3.11 -16.91 -3.28
N ARG A 31 2.35 -17.13 -4.37
CA ARG A 31 1.75 -18.42 -4.66
C ARG A 31 2.81 -19.48 -4.94
N GLU A 32 3.86 -19.14 -5.68
CA GLU A 32 4.97 -20.06 -6.02
C GLU A 32 5.83 -20.38 -4.80
N ARG A 33 6.12 -19.38 -3.94
CA ARG A 33 6.86 -19.62 -2.68
C ARG A 33 6.07 -20.45 -1.68
N GLY A 34 4.74 -20.40 -1.72
CA GLY A 34 3.87 -21.17 -0.83
C GLY A 34 4.01 -20.82 0.66
N THR A 35 4.60 -19.67 0.97
CA THR A 35 4.89 -19.21 2.34
C THR A 35 4.04 -17.98 2.69
N PRO A 36 3.85 -17.69 3.99
CA PRO A 36 3.00 -16.57 4.39
C PRO A 36 3.59 -15.19 4.08
N PHE A 37 4.92 -15.09 4.00
CA PHE A 37 5.66 -13.87 3.66
C PHE A 37 6.61 -14.14 2.49
N PHE A 38 7.07 -13.09 1.81
CA PHE A 38 8.13 -13.25 0.82
C PHE A 38 9.41 -13.80 1.47
N GLY A 39 9.72 -13.39 2.70
CA GLY A 39 10.83 -13.92 3.49
C GLY A 39 10.67 -15.37 4.00
N GLY A 40 9.56 -16.04 3.71
CA GLY A 40 9.26 -17.38 4.19
C GLY A 40 8.29 -17.37 5.38
N THR A 41 8.67 -18.01 6.49
CA THR A 41 7.82 -18.10 7.70
C THR A 41 7.77 -16.79 8.49
N LYS A 42 8.70 -15.87 8.24
CA LYS A 42 8.76 -14.54 8.83
C LYS A 42 8.98 -13.50 7.73
N PRO A 43 8.53 -12.24 7.92
CA PRO A 43 8.81 -11.19 6.96
C PRO A 43 10.32 -10.95 6.83
N GLY A 44 10.77 -10.89 5.59
CA GLY A 44 12.15 -10.60 5.22
C GLY A 44 12.29 -9.19 4.65
N MET A 45 13.47 -8.92 4.07
CA MET A 45 13.78 -7.60 3.49
C MET A 45 12.72 -7.16 2.47
N LEU A 46 12.30 -8.07 1.57
CA LEU A 46 11.33 -7.72 0.54
C LEU A 46 9.99 -7.28 1.13
N ASP A 47 9.50 -7.99 2.14
CA ASP A 47 8.23 -7.68 2.81
C ASP A 47 8.24 -6.26 3.39
N TYR A 48 9.29 -5.91 4.15
CA TYR A 48 9.42 -4.59 4.75
C TYR A 48 9.64 -3.49 3.71
N MET A 49 10.38 -3.78 2.65
CA MET A 49 10.64 -2.79 1.61
C MET A 49 9.37 -2.40 0.87
N ILE A 50 8.48 -3.35 0.57
CA ILE A 50 7.24 -3.04 -0.17
C ILE A 50 6.09 -2.56 0.72
N TRP A 51 6.12 -2.90 2.01
CA TRP A 51 5.05 -2.64 2.97
C TRP A 51 4.54 -1.19 3.00
N PRO A 52 5.39 -0.14 3.02
CA PRO A 52 4.92 1.24 3.10
C PRO A 52 3.95 1.61 1.97
N TRP A 53 4.10 1.04 0.78
CA TRP A 53 3.18 1.30 -0.32
C TRP A 53 1.88 0.49 -0.20
N CYS A 54 1.95 -0.74 0.30
CA CYS A 54 0.76 -1.58 0.53
C CYS A 54 -0.11 -1.08 1.70
N GLU A 55 0.50 -0.46 2.71
CA GLU A 55 -0.20 0.23 3.79
C GLU A 55 -1.09 1.36 3.24
N ARG A 56 -0.52 2.17 2.32
CA ARG A 56 -1.17 3.33 1.70
C ARG A 56 -2.15 2.98 0.58
N ALA A 57 -2.40 1.70 0.31
CA ALA A 57 -3.26 1.26 -0.79
C ALA A 57 -4.70 1.78 -0.69
N GLU A 58 -5.18 2.08 0.53
CA GLU A 58 -6.51 2.66 0.77
C GLU A 58 -6.71 4.04 0.13
N ILE A 59 -5.62 4.77 -0.11
CA ILE A 59 -5.66 6.04 -0.85
C ILE A 59 -6.28 5.84 -2.25
N LEU A 60 -6.07 4.69 -2.89
CA LEU A 60 -6.64 4.40 -4.22
C LEU A 60 -8.17 4.44 -4.21
N LYS A 61 -8.82 4.09 -3.09
CA LYS A 61 -10.29 4.14 -2.97
C LYS A 61 -10.82 5.57 -2.99
N VAL A 62 -10.11 6.50 -2.34
CA VAL A 62 -10.48 7.93 -2.29
C VAL A 62 -10.57 8.55 -3.68
N PHE A 63 -9.80 8.02 -4.64
CA PHE A 63 -9.75 8.53 -6.01
C PHE A 63 -10.46 7.64 -7.04
N GLY A 64 -11.30 6.69 -6.61
CA GLY A 64 -12.06 5.83 -7.51
C GLY A 64 -11.28 4.68 -8.16
N ASN A 65 -10.00 4.51 -7.81
CA ASN A 65 -9.10 3.50 -8.36
C ASN A 65 -9.09 2.18 -7.56
N GLN A 66 -10.14 1.94 -6.79
CA GLN A 66 -10.34 0.73 -5.99
C GLN A 66 -10.38 -0.56 -6.82
N HIS A 67 -10.75 -0.45 -8.10
CA HIS A 67 -10.80 -1.56 -9.05
C HIS A 67 -9.41 -2.17 -9.33
N LEU A 68 -8.32 -1.48 -8.97
CA LEU A 68 -6.96 -2.02 -9.06
C LEU A 68 -6.64 -3.04 -7.97
N LEU A 69 -7.35 -3.00 -6.83
CA LEU A 69 -7.15 -3.89 -5.67
C LEU A 69 -8.22 -4.99 -5.62
N ARG A 70 -8.39 -5.68 -6.74
CA ARG A 70 -9.34 -6.80 -6.86
C ARG A 70 -8.98 -7.95 -5.93
N ARG A 71 -9.74 -8.09 -4.84
CA ARG A 71 -9.51 -9.12 -3.80
C ARG A 71 -9.60 -10.54 -4.36
N ASP A 72 -10.45 -10.76 -5.34
CA ASP A 72 -10.60 -12.04 -6.05
C ASP A 72 -9.36 -12.39 -6.88
N LYS A 73 -8.69 -11.39 -7.45
CA LYS A 73 -7.47 -11.57 -8.27
C LYS A 73 -6.20 -11.72 -7.43
N TYR A 74 -6.14 -11.06 -6.28
CA TYR A 74 -4.92 -10.92 -5.47
C TYR A 74 -5.06 -11.54 -4.07
N LYS A 75 -5.60 -12.76 -4.00
CA LYS A 75 -5.95 -13.41 -2.72
C LYS A 75 -4.73 -13.57 -1.82
N LYS A 76 -3.60 -14.05 -2.35
CA LYS A 76 -2.38 -14.25 -1.54
C LYS A 76 -1.78 -12.95 -1.07
N LEU A 77 -1.83 -11.90 -1.88
CA LEU A 77 -1.43 -10.57 -1.45
C LEU A 77 -2.34 -10.01 -0.36
N MET A 78 -3.65 -10.27 -0.40
CA MET A 78 -4.55 -9.84 0.68
C MET A 78 -4.27 -10.60 1.99
N GLU A 79 -4.01 -11.91 1.92
CA GLU A 79 -3.59 -12.72 3.07
C GLU A 79 -2.25 -12.22 3.64
N TRP A 80 -1.27 -11.96 2.79
CA TRP A 80 0.02 -11.38 3.17
C TRP A 80 -0.14 -10.00 3.83
N ARG A 81 -0.97 -9.11 3.26
CA ARG A 81 -1.23 -7.78 3.82
C ARG A 81 -1.81 -7.86 5.23
N ASN A 82 -2.76 -8.75 5.45
CA ASN A 82 -3.36 -8.96 6.77
C ASN A 82 -2.34 -9.49 7.79
N GLN A 83 -1.41 -10.34 7.36
CA GLN A 83 -0.35 -10.81 8.24
C GLN A 83 0.67 -9.72 8.55
N MET A 84 1.02 -8.89 7.57
CA MET A 84 1.89 -7.74 7.78
C MET A 84 1.28 -6.71 8.74
N THR A 85 -0.03 -6.44 8.69
CA THR A 85 -0.68 -5.57 9.70
C THR A 85 -0.59 -6.12 11.11
N GLU A 86 -0.48 -7.44 11.26
CA GLU A 86 -0.37 -8.09 12.56
C GLU A 86 1.07 -8.14 13.11
N GLU A 87 2.07 -7.89 12.26
CA GLU A 87 3.49 -7.97 12.61
C GLU A 87 3.91 -6.83 13.55
N THR A 88 4.74 -7.18 14.54
CA THR A 88 5.13 -6.28 15.64
C THR A 88 5.88 -5.02 15.23
N THR A 89 6.79 -5.11 14.25
CA THR A 89 7.60 -3.99 13.75
C THR A 89 6.73 -3.06 12.91
N VAL A 90 5.90 -3.63 12.03
CA VAL A 90 4.90 -2.91 11.24
C VAL A 90 3.94 -2.15 12.15
N LYS A 91 3.36 -2.81 13.16
CA LYS A 91 2.41 -2.20 14.10
C LYS A 91 2.95 -0.94 14.78
N LYS A 92 4.25 -0.89 15.09
CA LYS A 92 4.88 0.28 15.73
C LYS A 92 4.85 1.53 14.86
N SER A 93 4.87 1.37 13.54
CA SER A 93 4.82 2.48 12.58
C SER A 93 3.53 2.53 11.77
N LEU A 94 2.56 1.67 12.09
CA LEU A 94 1.30 1.56 11.36
C LEU A 94 0.46 2.81 11.57
N LEU A 95 0.05 3.44 10.48
CA LEU A 95 -0.84 4.60 10.53
C LEU A 95 -2.21 4.27 9.96
N HIS A 96 -3.26 4.81 10.61
CA HIS A 96 -4.62 4.73 10.07
C HIS A 96 -4.69 5.44 8.72
N SER A 97 -5.51 4.92 7.81
CA SER A 97 -5.61 5.44 6.44
C SER A 97 -6.00 6.92 6.38
N ASP A 98 -6.76 7.41 7.37
CA ASP A 98 -7.16 8.81 7.46
C ASP A 98 -5.98 9.77 7.55
N TYR A 99 -4.90 9.39 8.24
CA TYR A 99 -3.69 10.21 8.33
C TYR A 99 -3.00 10.34 6.97
N HIS A 100 -2.90 9.23 6.23
CA HIS A 100 -2.33 9.24 4.88
C HIS A 100 -3.17 10.09 3.92
N ILE A 101 -4.50 10.01 4.04
CA ILE A 101 -5.44 10.78 3.21
C ILE A 101 -5.33 12.28 3.52
N LYS A 102 -5.39 12.67 4.80
CA LYS A 102 -5.26 14.05 5.25
C LYS A 102 -3.90 14.65 4.84
N TYR A 103 -2.81 13.91 5.03
CA TYR A 103 -1.49 14.36 4.58
C TYR A 103 -1.47 14.60 3.07
N LEU A 104 -1.99 13.67 2.26
CA LEU A 104 -2.04 13.82 0.81
C LEU A 104 -2.88 15.03 0.38
N GLN A 105 -3.99 15.31 1.06
CA GLN A 105 -4.81 16.51 0.81
C GLN A 105 -4.03 17.79 1.10
N SER A 106 -3.34 17.88 2.25
CA SER A 106 -2.51 19.04 2.61
C SER A 106 -1.37 19.27 1.60
N TYR A 107 -0.70 18.19 1.18
CA TYR A 107 0.35 18.23 0.18
C TYR A 107 -0.17 18.77 -1.17
N ARG A 108 -1.37 18.37 -1.59
CA ARG A 108 -2.00 18.87 -2.83
C ARG A 108 -2.46 20.31 -2.75
N ALA A 109 -2.80 20.79 -1.57
CA ALA A 109 -3.09 22.19 -1.32
C ALA A 109 -1.83 23.08 -1.36
N GLY A 110 -0.63 22.49 -1.51
CA GLY A 110 0.64 23.22 -1.50
C GLY A 110 1.15 23.58 -0.10
N MET A 111 0.48 23.08 0.96
CA MET A 111 0.82 23.31 2.36
C MET A 111 0.87 21.96 3.10
N PRO A 112 1.89 21.12 2.84
CA PRO A 112 2.01 19.82 3.48
C PRO A 112 2.14 19.95 5.00
N ASP A 113 1.26 19.28 5.74
CA ASP A 113 1.32 19.19 7.20
C ASP A 113 2.13 17.96 7.62
N TYR A 114 3.42 18.16 7.89
CA TYR A 114 4.32 17.11 8.34
C TYR A 114 4.11 16.73 9.82
N ASP A 115 3.45 17.59 10.60
CA ASP A 115 3.21 17.42 12.03
C ASP A 115 1.80 16.90 12.33
N LEU A 116 1.06 16.48 11.29
CA LEU A 116 -0.32 16.02 11.35
C LEU A 116 -0.60 15.03 12.51
N ILE A 117 0.33 14.12 12.76
CA ILE A 117 0.20 13.09 13.80
C ILE A 117 0.39 13.71 15.20
N LEU A 118 1.30 14.67 15.35
CA LEU A 118 1.57 15.35 16.61
C LEU A 118 0.41 16.27 17.01
N ASN A 119 -0.22 16.89 16.02
CA ASN A 119 -1.31 17.85 16.17
C ASN A 119 -2.69 17.21 16.37
N SER A 120 -2.80 15.87 16.29
CA SER A 120 -4.06 15.13 16.38
C SER A 120 -4.41 14.63 17.80
N ASN A 121 -3.77 15.20 18.84
CA ASN A 121 -4.04 14.90 20.25
C ASN A 121 -5.19 15.75 20.81
#